data_AF-A0A943S570-F1
#
_entry.id   AF-A0A943S570-F1
#
_cell.length_a   1.000
_cell.length_b   1.000
_cell.length_c   1.000
_cell.angle_alpha   90.00
_cell.angle_beta   90.00
_cell.angle_gamma   90.00
#
_symmetry.space_group_name_H-M   'P 1'
#
loop_
_entity.id
_entity.type
_entity.pdbx_description
1 polymer ?
#
loop_
_entity_poly.entity_id
_entity_poly.type
_entity_poly.pdbx_seq_one_letter_code
_entity_poly.pdbx_strand_id
1 'polypeptide(L)'
;MADGIQISTQVLVDTAEKVRSINNALDTKLEEINKSMNDLSSTWKSDAGEEIRAAMNALKPRFEEYKTVVESYAKFLVNTAQTYESTESAIQANAEAFK
;
A
#
# COMPACT_ATOMS: atom_id res chain seq x y z
N MET A 1 -21.31 17.89 -20.22
CA MET A 1 -21.23 17.79 -18.75
C MET A 1 -20.34 16.60 -18.45
N ALA A 2 -19.05 16.83 -18.18
CA ALA A 2 -18.05 15.79 -17.90
C ALA A 2 -17.08 16.18 -16.75
N ASP A 3 -17.24 17.38 -16.16
CA ASP A 3 -16.38 17.87 -15.08
C ASP A 3 -16.53 17.11 -13.73
N GLY A 4 -17.51 16.21 -13.62
CA GLY A 4 -17.78 15.47 -12.38
C GLY A 4 -16.95 14.20 -12.19
N ILE A 5 -16.50 13.56 -13.28
CA ILE A 5 -15.87 12.22 -13.21
C ILE A 5 -14.35 12.31 -13.03
N GLN A 6 -13.67 13.27 -13.64
CA GLN A 6 -12.20 13.44 -13.48
C GLN A 6 -11.78 13.78 -12.05
N ILE A 7 -12.58 14.59 -11.33
CA ILE A 7 -12.32 14.89 -9.92
C ILE A 7 -12.50 13.61 -9.06
N SER A 8 -13.36 12.68 -9.48
CA SER A 8 -13.62 11.44 -8.73
C SER A 8 -12.54 10.36 -8.92
N THR A 9 -11.99 10.19 -10.13
CA THR A 9 -10.96 9.17 -10.40
C THR A 9 -9.59 9.58 -9.87
N GLN A 10 -9.25 10.87 -9.94
CA GLN A 10 -8.01 11.39 -9.36
C GLN A 10 -7.94 11.16 -7.84
N VAL A 11 -9.04 11.38 -7.12
CA VAL A 11 -9.09 11.13 -5.67
C VAL A 11 -8.83 9.66 -5.33
N LEU A 12 -9.26 8.71 -6.17
CA LEU A 12 -8.97 7.28 -5.99
C LEU A 12 -7.47 7.00 -6.17
N VAL A 13 -6.84 7.59 -7.18
CA VAL A 13 -5.40 7.45 -7.45
C VAL A 13 -4.59 8.06 -6.31
N ASP A 14 -4.89 9.29 -5.90
CA ASP A 14 -4.21 9.98 -4.79
C ASP A 14 -4.33 9.20 -3.49
N THR A 15 -5.51 8.62 -3.22
CA THR A 15 -5.74 7.78 -2.05
C THR A 15 -4.92 6.50 -2.12
N ALA A 16 -4.84 5.85 -3.29
CA ALA A 16 -4.02 4.66 -3.50
C ALA A 16 -2.53 4.94 -3.25
N GLU A 17 -2.03 6.07 -3.75
CA GLU A 17 -0.64 6.49 -3.53
C GLU A 17 -0.35 6.76 -2.04
N LYS A 18 -1.26 7.45 -1.35
CA LYS A 18 -1.15 7.69 0.09
C LYS A 18 -1.11 6.38 0.88
N VAL A 19 -1.98 5.43 0.55
CA VAL A 19 -2.01 4.11 1.19
C VAL A 19 -0.70 3.35 0.96
N ARG A 20 -0.16 3.37 -0.27
CA ARG A 20 1.15 2.77 -0.59
C ARG A 20 2.30 3.41 0.18
N SER A 21 2.31 4.74 0.26
CA SER A 21 3.33 5.48 0.99
C SER A 21 3.35 5.09 2.47
N ILE A 22 2.18 5.00 3.11
CA ILE A 22 2.06 4.55 4.50
C ILE A 22 2.53 3.10 4.65
N ASN A 23 2.16 2.21 3.71
CA ASN A 23 2.57 0.81 3.74
C ASN A 23 4.10 0.65 3.68
N ASN A 24 4.74 1.39 2.78
CA ASN A 24 6.20 1.39 2.65
C ASN A 24 6.88 1.98 3.89
N ALA A 25 6.33 3.05 4.46
CA ALA A 25 6.86 3.64 5.69
C ALA A 25 6.76 2.68 6.87
N LEU A 26 5.66 1.92 6.99
CA LEU A 26 5.50 0.88 8.01
C LEU A 26 6.55 -0.22 7.85
N ASP A 27 6.75 -0.70 6.62
CA ASP A 27 7.74 -1.72 6.27
C ASP A 27 9.16 -1.30 6.72
N THR A 28 9.59 -0.10 6.32
CA THR A 28 10.88 0.47 6.74
C THR A 28 11.00 0.56 8.26
N LYS A 29 9.94 0.97 8.97
CA LYS A 29 9.98 1.07 10.44
C LYS A 29 10.08 -0.30 11.10
N LEU A 30 9.43 -1.31 10.56
CA LEU A 30 9.55 -2.69 11.06
C LEU A 30 10.94 -3.27 10.83
N GLU A 31 11.57 -2.96 9.69
CA GLU A 31 12.96 -3.30 9.42
C GLU A 31 13.92 -2.60 10.39
N GLU A 32 13.74 -1.30 10.63
CA GLU A 32 14.52 -0.52 11.60
C GLU A 32 14.42 -1.14 13.00
N ILE A 33 13.21 -1.47 13.47
CA ILE A 33 12.99 -2.11 14.78
C ILE A 33 13.74 -3.45 14.85
N ASN A 34 13.57 -4.30 13.83
CA ASN A 34 14.25 -5.60 13.78
C ASN A 34 15.77 -5.43 13.80
N LYS A 35 16.30 -4.46 13.06
CA LYS A 35 17.72 -4.14 13.04
C LYS A 35 18.21 -3.72 14.43
N SER A 36 17.55 -2.75 15.08
CA SER A 36 17.94 -2.29 16.41
C SER A 36 17.90 -3.41 17.47
N MET A 37 16.90 -4.30 17.41
CA MET A 37 16.83 -5.46 18.31
C MET A 37 17.98 -6.45 18.08
N ASN A 38 18.36 -6.68 16.82
CA ASN A 38 19.48 -7.55 16.48
C ASN A 38 20.82 -6.91 16.85
N ASP A 39 21.00 -5.62 16.63
CA ASP A 39 22.21 -4.88 16.98
C ASP A 39 22.43 -4.91 18.51
N LEU A 40 21.37 -4.72 19.30
CA LEU A 40 21.45 -4.79 20.77
C LEU A 40 21.92 -6.16 21.26
N SER A 41 21.55 -7.25 20.58
CA SER A 41 21.93 -8.61 20.96
C SER A 41 23.45 -8.89 20.89
N SER A 42 24.18 -8.06 20.16
CA SER A 42 25.65 -8.13 20.12
C SER A 42 26.28 -7.63 21.42
N THR A 43 25.60 -6.73 22.13
CA THR A 43 26.11 -6.01 23.31
C THR A 43 25.46 -6.49 24.61
N TRP A 44 24.18 -6.91 24.56
CA TRP A 44 23.46 -7.41 25.71
C TRP A 44 22.67 -8.67 25.35
N LYS A 45 23.07 -9.80 25.95
CA LYS A 45 22.38 -11.08 25.84
C LYS A 45 21.71 -11.44 27.15
N SER A 46 20.42 -11.76 27.08
CA SER A 46 19.65 -12.35 28.17
C SER A 46 18.65 -13.33 27.56
N ASP A 47 18.31 -14.39 28.29
CA ASP A 47 17.37 -15.42 27.80
C ASP A 47 16.01 -14.80 27.42
N ALA A 48 15.51 -13.87 28.25
CA ALA A 48 14.30 -13.11 27.94
C ALA A 48 14.42 -12.25 26.67
N GLY A 49 15.60 -11.66 26.41
CA GLY A 49 15.86 -10.89 25.20
C GLY A 49 15.89 -11.76 23.93
N GLU A 50 16.37 -12.99 24.03
CA GLU A 50 16.34 -13.95 22.93
C GLU A 50 14.92 -14.41 22.60
N GLU A 51 14.09 -14.68 23.62
CA GLU A 51 12.67 -15.02 23.44
C GLU A 51 11.88 -13.90 22.75
N ILE A 52 12.05 -12.64 23.20
CA ILE A 52 11.36 -11.49 22.60
C ILE A 52 11.81 -11.28 21.14
N ARG A 53 13.09 -11.48 20.83
CA ARG A 53 13.59 -11.42 19.44
C ARG A 53 13.02 -12.53 18.58
N ALA A 54 12.92 -13.75 19.11
CA ALA A 54 12.30 -14.86 18.39
C ALA A 54 10.84 -14.55 18.08
N ALA A 55 10.09 -14.00 19.04
CA ALA A 55 8.71 -13.57 18.84
C ALA A 55 8.58 -12.47 17.76
N MET A 56 9.45 -11.45 17.79
CA MET A 56 9.43 -10.39 16.76
C MET A 56 9.74 -10.93 15.37
N ASN A 57 10.72 -11.82 15.24
CA ASN A 57 11.02 -12.48 13.97
C ASN A 57 9.86 -13.35 13.48
N ALA A 58 9.14 -14.01 14.39
CA ALA A 58 7.95 -14.81 14.06
C ALA A 58 6.76 -13.96 13.58
N LEU A 59 6.73 -12.66 13.87
CA LEU A 59 5.70 -11.74 13.37
C LEU A 59 5.94 -11.27 11.93
N LYS A 60 7.16 -11.41 11.40
CA LYS A 60 7.52 -10.97 10.04
C LYS A 60 6.58 -11.47 8.94
N PRO A 61 6.20 -12.77 8.89
CA PRO A 61 5.27 -13.25 7.86
C PRO A 61 3.92 -12.54 7.92
N ARG A 62 3.44 -12.23 9.13
CA ARG A 62 2.17 -11.53 9.32
C ARG A 62 2.25 -10.07 8.85
N PHE A 63 3.40 -9.41 8.99
CA PHE A 63 3.61 -8.07 8.44
C PHE A 63 3.59 -8.09 6.91
N GLU A 64 4.20 -9.10 6.27
CA GLU A 64 4.13 -9.28 4.81
C GLU A 64 2.70 -9.54 4.31
N GLU A 65 1.91 -10.31 5.06
CA GLU A 65 0.49 -10.51 4.77
C GLU A 65 -0.28 -9.18 4.82
N TYR A 66 -0.09 -8.39 5.88
CA TYR A 66 -0.72 -7.07 5.98
C TYR A 66 -0.30 -6.15 4.84
N LYS A 67 1.00 -6.12 4.52
CA LYS A 67 1.54 -5.33 3.40
C LYS A 67 0.88 -5.70 2.07
N THR A 68 0.67 -6.99 1.84
CA THR A 68 0.00 -7.51 0.64
C THR A 68 -1.48 -7.10 0.57
N VAL A 69 -2.20 -7.15 1.70
CA VAL A 69 -3.60 -6.72 1.77
C VAL A 69 -3.73 -5.22 1.45
N VAL A 70 -2.86 -4.40 2.04
CA VAL A 70 -2.85 -2.95 1.83
C VAL A 70 -2.51 -2.61 0.36
N GLU A 71 -1.54 -3.28 -0.23
CA GLU A 71 -1.20 -3.11 -1.65
C GLU A 71 -2.35 -3.55 -2.58
N SER A 72 -3.06 -4.62 -2.22
CA SER A 72 -4.21 -5.10 -2.99
C SER A 72 -5.34 -4.07 -3.01
N TYR A 73 -5.59 -3.39 -1.89
CA TYR A 73 -6.54 -2.30 -1.82
C TYR A 73 -6.10 -1.09 -2.69
N ALA A 74 -4.83 -0.69 -2.63
CA ALA A 74 -4.31 0.37 -3.49
C ALA A 74 -4.45 0.02 -4.98
N LYS A 75 -4.14 -1.22 -5.38
CA LYS A 75 -4.36 -1.71 -6.75
C LYS A 75 -5.83 -1.65 -7.17
N PHE A 76 -6.74 -2.05 -6.28
CA PHE A 76 -8.17 -1.97 -6.55
C PHE A 76 -8.62 -0.54 -6.88
N LEU A 77 -8.16 0.45 -6.10
CA LEU A 77 -8.48 1.87 -6.34
C LEU A 77 -7.97 2.36 -7.71
N VAL A 78 -6.72 2.05 -8.05
CA VAL A 78 -6.12 2.44 -9.34
C VAL A 78 -6.84 1.77 -10.51
N ASN A 79 -7.11 0.46 -10.44
CA ASN A 79 -7.81 -0.27 -11.49
C ASN A 79 -9.22 0.28 -11.71
N THR A 80 -9.89 0.67 -10.62
CA THR A 80 -11.22 1.29 -10.67
C THR A 80 -11.15 2.62 -11.42
N ALA A 81 -10.24 3.51 -11.04
CA ALA A 81 -10.02 4.79 -11.72
C ALA A 81 -9.76 4.62 -13.23
N GLN A 82 -8.84 3.72 -13.59
CA GLN A 82 -8.51 3.43 -14.99
C GLN A 82 -9.70 2.90 -15.81
N THR A 83 -10.54 2.05 -15.20
CA THR A 83 -11.73 1.50 -15.85
C THR A 83 -12.77 2.59 -16.15
N TYR A 84 -12.97 3.51 -15.20
CA TYR A 84 -13.85 4.66 -15.39
C TYR A 84 -13.34 5.58 -16.49
N GLU A 85 -12.06 5.95 -16.48
CA GLU A 85 -11.46 6.81 -17.51
C GLU A 85 -11.54 6.21 -18.91
N SER A 86 -11.29 4.89 -19.02
CA SER A 86 -11.40 4.17 -20.29
C SER A 86 -12.83 4.16 -20.82
N THR A 87 -13.80 3.96 -19.92
CA THR A 87 -15.23 3.93 -20.27
C THR A 87 -15.71 5.30 -20.72
N GLU A 88 -15.35 6.37 -20.01
CA GLU A 88 -15.70 7.74 -20.38
C GLU A 88 -15.11 8.13 -21.73
N SER A 89 -13.84 7.77 -21.96
CA SER A 89 -13.17 8.02 -23.25
C SER A 89 -13.90 7.31 -24.41
N ALA A 90 -14.36 6.08 -24.20
CA ALA A 90 -15.13 5.34 -25.20
C ALA A 90 -16.51 5.97 -25.45
N ILE A 91 -17.19 6.45 -24.40
CA ILE A 91 -18.47 7.15 -24.52
C ILE A 91 -18.28 8.45 -25.31
N GLN A 92 -17.23 9.22 -25.02
CA GLN A 92 -16.93 10.45 -25.74
C GLN A 92 -16.65 10.20 -27.22
N ALA A 93 -15.82 9.19 -27.56
CA ALA A 93 -15.54 8.82 -28.94
C ALA A 93 -16.82 8.41 -29.71
N ASN A 94 -17.70 7.65 -29.06
CA ASN A 94 -18.99 7.28 -29.66
C ASN A 94 -19.89 8.51 -29.85
N ALA A 95 -19.93 9.43 -28.88
CA ALA A 95 -20.72 10.65 -28.98
C ALA A 95 -20.23 11.58 -30.10
N GLU A 96 -18.92 11.68 -30.31
CA GLU A 96 -18.31 12.39 -31.44
C GLU A 96 -18.69 11.77 -32.79
N ALA A 97 -18.87 10.45 -32.87
CA ALA A 97 -19.30 9.76 -34.08
C ALA A 97 -20.77 10.02 -34.46
N PHE A 98 -21.60 10.53 -33.54
CA PHE A 98 -22.99 10.93 -33.81
C PHE A 98 -23.14 12.41 -34.20
N LYS A 99 -22.03 13.18 -34.25
CA LYS A 99 -21.99 14.55 -34.76
C LYS A 99 -21.63 14.58 -36.23
#